data_AF-A0A6V8PU75-F1
#
_entry.id   AF-A0A6V8PU75-F1
#
_cell.length_a   1.000
_cell.length_b   1.000
_cell.length_c   1.000
_cell.angle_alpha   90.00
_cell.angle_beta   90.00
_cell.angle_gamma   90.00
#
_symmetry.space_group_name_H-M   'P 1'
#
loop_
_entity.id
_entity.type
_entity.pdbx_description
1 polymer ?
#
loop_
_entity_poly.entity_id
_entity_poly.type
_entity_poly.pdbx_seq_one_letter_code
_entity_poly.pdbx_strand_id
1 'polypeptide(L)'
;KVNIALGKSHFAGVNFAVRKEAFLKVGGFDLFQKSAEDFILSLRLKGIGKIAFCPEMITYTSARRIENRGRIEFVKHTLNNYIRVGWLRKTALEFEDIR
;
A
#
# COMPACT_ATOMS: atom_id res chain seq x y z
N LYS A 1 12.05 6.59 2.11
CA LYS A 1 13.50 6.55 1.80
C LYS A 1 14.17 5.25 2.26
N VAL A 2 13.99 4.81 3.52
CA VAL A 2 14.55 3.55 4.05
C VAL A 2 14.23 2.32 3.17
N ASN A 3 12.95 2.07 2.85
CA ASN A 3 12.57 0.91 2.04
C ASN A 3 13.19 0.88 0.63
N ILE A 4 13.41 2.06 0.03
CA ILE A 4 14.07 2.18 -1.28
C ILE A 4 15.56 1.84 -1.16
N ALA A 5 16.22 2.36 -0.12
CA ALA A 5 17.62 2.06 0.16
C ALA A 5 17.85 0.57 0.47
N LEU A 6 16.88 -0.10 1.10
CA LEU A 6 16.92 -1.54 1.41
C LEU A 6 16.50 -2.45 0.24
N GLY A 7 16.26 -1.89 -0.95
CA GLY A 7 15.81 -2.65 -2.13
C GLY A 7 14.36 -3.15 -2.05
N LYS A 8 13.68 -2.91 -0.92
CA LYS A 8 12.28 -3.27 -0.66
C LYS A 8 11.32 -2.14 -1.04
N SER A 9 11.56 -1.49 -2.19
CA SER A 9 10.66 -0.44 -2.68
C SER A 9 9.26 -1.02 -2.88
N HIS A 10 8.30 -0.41 -2.21
CA HIS A 10 6.87 -0.68 -2.33
C HIS A 10 6.15 0.67 -2.24
N PHE A 11 4.89 0.68 -2.60
CA PHE A 11 4.01 1.80 -2.34
C PHE A 11 2.80 1.28 -1.57
N ALA A 12 2.34 2.09 -0.62
CA ALA A 12 1.05 1.95 0.01
C ALA A 12 0.41 3.33 -0.13
N GLY A 13 -0.74 3.41 -0.79
CA GLY A 13 -1.53 4.62 -0.76
C GLY A 13 -2.39 4.92 -1.97
N VAL A 14 -3.10 6.02 -1.75
CA VAL A 14 -4.07 6.76 -2.55
C VAL A 14 -3.51 7.44 -3.81
N ASN A 15 -2.19 7.61 -3.93
CA ASN A 15 -1.58 8.24 -5.09
C ASN A 15 -0.35 7.45 -5.56
N PHE A 16 -0.49 6.84 -6.73
CA PHE A 16 0.58 6.19 -7.46
C PHE A 16 0.24 6.19 -8.96
N ALA A 17 1.27 6.00 -9.80
CA ALA A 17 1.10 5.80 -11.24
C ALA A 17 1.86 4.56 -11.69
N VAL A 18 1.26 3.77 -12.57
CA VAL A 18 1.84 2.55 -13.14
C VAL A 18 1.59 2.50 -14.64
N ARG A 19 2.49 1.83 -15.36
CA ARG A 19 2.25 1.52 -16.79
C ARG A 19 1.09 0.54 -16.91
N LYS A 20 0.18 0.79 -17.84
CA LYS A 20 -0.99 -0.06 -18.09
C LYS A 20 -0.59 -1.52 -18.34
N GLU A 21 0.45 -1.72 -19.14
CA GLU A 21 0.94 -3.05 -19.52
C GLU A 21 1.47 -3.81 -18.31
N ALA A 22 2.18 -3.13 -17.41
CA ALA A 22 2.68 -3.72 -16.18
C ALA A 22 1.54 -4.07 -15.22
N PHE A 23 0.55 -3.18 -15.07
CA PHE A 23 -0.63 -3.42 -14.23
C PHE A 23 -1.44 -4.64 -14.71
N LEU A 24 -1.70 -4.74 -16.01
CA LEU A 24 -2.39 -5.89 -16.59
C LEU A 24 -1.56 -7.17 -16.48
N LYS A 25 -0.24 -7.09 -16.69
CA LYS A 25 0.67 -8.25 -16.60
C LYS A 25 0.69 -8.87 -15.19
N VAL A 26 0.52 -8.07 -14.13
CA VAL A 26 0.48 -8.59 -12.75
C VAL A 26 -0.93 -8.96 -12.28
N GLY A 27 -1.94 -8.87 -13.17
CA GLY A 27 -3.33 -9.22 -12.88
C GLY A 27 -4.14 -8.11 -12.18
N GLY A 28 -3.67 -6.87 -12.18
CA GLY A 28 -4.39 -5.74 -11.58
C GLY A 28 -4.69 -5.88 -10.09
N PHE A 29 -5.73 -5.21 -9.59
CA PHE A 29 -6.15 -5.34 -8.19
C PHE A 29 -6.83 -6.68 -7.92
N ASP A 30 -6.59 -7.23 -6.73
CA ASP A 30 -7.40 -8.33 -6.22
C ASP A 30 -8.70 -7.76 -5.65
N LEU A 31 -9.83 -8.09 -6.28
CA LEU A 31 -11.15 -7.59 -5.91
C LEU A 31 -11.69 -8.21 -4.62
N PHE A 32 -11.12 -9.32 -4.15
CA PHE A 32 -11.50 -9.98 -2.91
C PHE A 32 -10.73 -9.43 -1.71
N GLN A 33 -9.64 -8.70 -1.95
CA GLN A 33 -8.82 -8.11 -0.92
C GLN A 33 -9.39 -6.77 -0.48
N LYS A 34 -9.97 -6.71 0.73
CA LYS A 34 -10.61 -5.48 1.23
C LYS A 34 -9.65 -4.44 1.82
N SER A 35 -8.39 -4.81 2.05
CA SER A 35 -7.37 -3.91 2.62
C SER A 35 -5.97 -4.25 2.14
N ALA A 36 -5.11 -3.24 2.03
CA ALA A 36 -3.73 -3.36 1.56
C ALA A 36 -3.60 -3.92 0.13
N GLU A 37 -4.66 -3.75 -0.67
CA GLU A 37 -4.73 -4.14 -2.08
C GLU A 37 -3.66 -3.43 -2.93
N ASP A 38 -3.40 -2.17 -2.61
CA ASP A 38 -2.37 -1.31 -3.18
C ASP A 38 -0.96 -1.81 -2.84
N PHE A 39 -0.74 -2.19 -1.60
CA PHE A 39 0.52 -2.71 -1.12
C PHE A 39 0.82 -4.07 -1.77
N ILE A 40 -0.15 -4.97 -1.86
CA ILE A 40 -0.02 -6.26 -2.56
C ILE A 40 0.25 -6.06 -4.06
N LEU A 41 -0.45 -5.12 -4.70
CA LEU A 41 -0.17 -4.73 -6.08
C LEU A 41 1.28 -4.25 -6.24
N SER A 42 1.76 -3.41 -5.33
CA SER A 42 3.14 -2.89 -5.38
C SER A 42 4.19 -3.99 -5.29
N LEU A 43 3.96 -5.03 -4.46
CA LEU A 43 4.86 -6.17 -4.35
C LEU A 43 4.93 -6.98 -5.64
N ARG A 44 3.79 -7.19 -6.31
CA ARG A 44 3.74 -7.88 -7.61
C ARG A 44 4.44 -7.07 -8.71
N LEU A 45 4.19 -5.75 -8.77
CA LEU A 45 4.86 -4.86 -9.71
C LEU A 45 6.37 -4.78 -9.48
N LYS A 46 6.81 -4.80 -8.23
CA LYS A 46 8.23 -4.83 -7.88
C LYS A 46 8.93 -6.09 -8.40
N GLY A 47 8.22 -7.21 -8.50
CA GLY A 47 8.74 -8.44 -9.10
C GLY A 47 9.08 -8.35 -10.58
N ILE A 48 8.48 -7.40 -11.32
CA ILE A 48 8.67 -7.25 -12.77
C ILE A 48 9.29 -5.90 -13.18
N GLY A 49 9.64 -5.04 -12.23
CA GLY A 49 10.08 -3.69 -12.53
C GLY A 49 10.65 -2.91 -11.34
N LYS A 50 10.83 -1.61 -11.54
CA LYS A 50 11.34 -0.68 -10.53
C LYS A 50 10.22 0.20 -10.02
N ILE A 51 10.24 0.47 -8.71
CA ILE A 51 9.37 1.43 -8.05
C ILE A 51 10.24 2.59 -7.59
N ALA A 52 9.88 3.80 -8.01
CA ALA A 52 10.55 5.05 -7.67
C ALA A 52 9.58 5.99 -6.95
N PHE A 53 10.12 6.85 -6.08
CA PHE A 53 9.35 7.88 -5.39
C PHE A 53 9.52 9.21 -6.14
N CYS A 54 8.42 9.86 -6.50
CA CYS A 54 8.38 11.15 -7.18
C CYS A 54 7.95 12.24 -6.17
N PRO A 55 8.87 13.08 -5.67
CA PRO A 55 8.54 14.08 -4.65
C PRO A 55 7.56 15.16 -5.13
N GLU A 56 7.43 15.36 -6.44
CA GLU A 56 6.50 16.30 -7.08
C GLU A 56 5.06 15.78 -7.14
N MET A 57 4.85 14.47 -6.94
CA MET A 57 3.54 13.81 -7.00
C MET A 57 2.80 13.92 -5.65
N ILE A 58 2.41 15.14 -5.30
CA ILE A 58 1.76 15.45 -4.01
C ILE A 58 0.23 15.32 -4.15
N THR A 59 -0.42 14.71 -3.15
CA THR A 59 -1.89 14.68 -3.04
C THR A 59 -2.32 14.83 -1.59
N TYR A 60 -3.34 15.65 -1.38
CA TYR A 60 -3.96 15.86 -0.08
C TYR A 60 -5.14 14.91 0.09
N THR A 61 -5.22 14.26 1.24
CA THR A 61 -6.35 13.39 1.60
C THR A 61 -6.88 13.73 2.97
N SER A 62 -8.18 13.49 3.18
CA SER A 62 -8.82 13.69 4.49
C SER A 62 -8.20 12.80 5.58
N ALA A 63 -8.05 13.36 6.79
CA ALA A 63 -7.57 12.65 7.98
C ALA A 63 -8.68 11.87 8.71
N ARG A 64 -9.89 11.75 8.15
CA ARG A 64 -11.09 11.14 8.76
C ARG A 64 -10.82 9.85 9.54
N ARG A 65 -10.04 8.91 8.97
CA ARG A 65 -9.76 7.60 9.59
C ARG A 65 -8.86 7.71 10.83
N ILE A 66 -7.97 8.70 10.86
CA ILE A 66 -7.12 9.00 12.02
C ILE A 66 -7.95 9.69 13.10
N GLU A 67 -8.84 10.60 12.71
CA GLU A 67 -9.72 11.34 13.61
C GLU A 67 -10.73 10.41 14.32
N ASN A 68 -11.33 9.46 13.60
CA ASN A 68 -12.35 8.56 14.17
C ASN A 68 -11.81 7.43 15.05
N ARG A 69 -10.63 6.87 14.74
CA ARG A 69 -10.05 5.74 15.51
C ARG A 69 -8.98 6.15 16.52
N GLY A 70 -8.49 7.39 16.44
CA GLY A 70 -7.33 7.83 17.20
C GLY A 70 -6.00 7.42 16.57
N ARG A 71 -5.00 8.29 16.75
CA ARG A 71 -3.68 8.19 16.10
C ARG A 71 -2.94 6.90 16.43
N ILE A 72 -3.03 6.45 17.69
CA ILE A 72 -2.31 5.26 18.18
C ILE A 72 -2.83 3.99 17.52
N GLU A 73 -4.15 3.81 17.49
CA GLU A 73 -4.76 2.62 16.89
C GLU A 73 -4.53 2.57 15.38
N PHE A 74 -4.55 3.73 14.71
CA PHE A 74 -4.20 3.82 13.30
C PHE A 74 -2.75 3.36 13.03
N VAL A 75 -1.78 3.83 13.84
CA VAL A 75 -0.37 3.45 13.70
C VAL A 75 -0.17 1.96 13.97
N LYS A 76 -0.75 1.41 15.05
CA LYS A 76 -0.70 -0.02 15.37
C LYS A 76 -1.24 -0.87 14.23
N HIS A 77 -2.41 -0.51 13.70
CA HIS A 77 -3.03 -1.24 12.61
C HIS A 77 -2.17 -1.21 11.34
N THR A 78 -1.70 -0.02 10.95
CA THR A 78 -0.85 0.16 9.77
C THR A 78 0.45 -0.64 9.89
N LEU A 79 1.09 -0.63 11.06
CA LEU A 79 2.32 -1.39 11.32
C LEU A 79 2.07 -2.91 11.29
N ASN A 80 1.00 -3.38 11.91
CA ASN A 80 0.62 -4.79 11.88
C ASN A 80 0.37 -5.27 10.45
N ASN A 81 -0.32 -4.48 9.63
CA ASN A 81 -0.54 -4.79 8.22
C ASN A 81 0.76 -4.81 7.41
N TYR A 82 1.63 -3.84 7.64
CA TYR A 82 2.94 -3.80 6.98
C TYR A 82 3.76 -5.09 7.25
N ILE A 83 3.81 -5.55 8.49
CA ILE A 83 4.52 -6.78 8.86
C ILE A 83 3.81 -8.01 8.29
N ARG A 84 2.49 -8.12 8.48
CA ARG A 84 1.71 -9.29 8.06
C ARG A 84 1.77 -9.51 6.55
N VAL A 85 1.54 -8.46 5.76
CA VAL A 85 1.50 -8.57 4.31
C VAL A 85 2.92 -8.54 3.73
N GLY A 86 3.77 -7.62 4.21
CA GLY A 86 5.07 -7.36 3.62
C GLY A 86 6.12 -8.41 3.95
N TRP A 87 6.07 -8.97 5.16
CA TRP A 87 7.07 -9.91 5.66
C TRP A 87 6.51 -11.32 5.83
N LEU A 88 5.27 -11.47 6.30
CA LEU A 88 4.67 -12.78 6.57
C LEU A 88 3.82 -13.31 5.41
N ARG A 89 3.57 -12.51 4.36
CA ARG A 89 2.64 -12.83 3.24
C ARG A 89 1.27 -13.33 3.71
N LYS A 90 0.82 -12.87 4.87
CA LYS A 90 -0.50 -13.19 5.45
C LYS A 90 -1.53 -12.16 4.99
N THR A 91 -2.81 -12.55 5.01
CA THR A 91 -3.93 -11.65 4.72
C THR A 91 -3.90 -10.42 5.63
N ALA A 92 -4.17 -9.27 5.02
CA ALA A 92 -4.28 -7.99 5.73
C ALA A 92 -5.42 -8.05 6.77
N LEU A 93 -5.23 -7.34 7.87
CA LEU A 93 -6.30 -6.97 8.77
C LEU A 93 -7.23 -6.00 8.05
N GLU A 94 -8.53 -6.25 8.12
CA GLU A 94 -9.52 -5.36 7.53
C GLU A 94 -9.66 -4.08 8.36
N PHE A 95 -9.86 -2.96 7.66
CA PHE A 95 -10.41 -1.76 8.26
C PHE A 95 -11.93 -1.85 8.22
N GLU A 96 -12.60 -1.27 9.22
CA GLU A 96 -14.00 -0.91 9.05
C GLU A 96 -14.13 0.07 7.89
N ASP A 97 -15.15 -0.14 7.06
CA ASP A 97 -15.43 0.80 6.00
C ASP A 97 -16.06 2.07 6.59
N ILE A 98 -15.39 3.20 6.37
CA ILE A 98 -15.78 4.54 6.87
C ILE A 98 -15.95 5.50 5.68
N ARG A 99 -16.01 4.95 4.46
CA ARG A 99 -16.17 5.70 3.21
C ARG A 99 -17.59 6.20 3.06
#